data_AF-A0A538BWH6-F1
#
_entry.id   AF-A0A538BWH6-F1
#
_cell.length_a   1.000
_cell.length_b   1.000
_cell.length_c   1.000
_cell.angle_alpha   90.00
_cell.angle_beta   90.00
_cell.angle_gamma   90.00
#
_symmetry.space_group_name_H-M   'P 1'
#
loop_
_entity.id
_entity.type
_entity.pdbx_description
1 polymer ?
#
loop_
_entity_poly.entity_id
_entity_poly.type
_entity_poly.pdbx_seq_one_letter_code
_entity_poly.pdbx_strand_id
1 'polypeptide(L)'
;MTLWQNEFFNRSVGPVYELESPLGGGLPATEVRVDRRDGAILTGRRPVRTGYALTDGSVPLAGRVLAWDRTKGMFLYRTDSPLRETQLVDGLYPDTWSGRHVTFTRFRCRGGRVSALVETDAHLLRRAQVVSSGGVRVRLAPGASRRITAPLRPGPGARCTARFTVAPTKVPGKGDFRRLGVHFLSFRYSR
;
A
#
# COMPACT_ATOMS: atom_id res chain seq x y z
N MET A 1 9.67 2.71 15.12
CA MET A 1 10.63 2.56 16.24
C MET A 1 10.71 1.11 16.75
N THR A 2 9.61 0.36 16.79
CA THR A 2 9.56 -1.03 17.29
C THR A 2 10.29 -2.07 16.42
N LEU A 3 10.37 -1.86 15.10
CA LEU A 3 11.10 -2.77 14.21
C LEU A 3 12.58 -2.86 14.60
N TRP A 4 13.22 -1.70 14.81
CA TRP A 4 14.62 -1.60 15.25
C TRP A 4 14.86 -2.20 16.64
N GLN A 5 13.89 -2.10 17.55
CA GLN A 5 14.00 -2.77 18.86
C GLN A 5 14.00 -4.30 18.72
N ASN A 6 13.23 -4.87 17.79
CA ASN A 6 13.24 -6.32 17.58
C ASN A 6 14.55 -6.81 16.96
N GLU A 7 15.13 -6.07 16.01
CA GLU A 7 16.45 -6.40 15.46
C GLU A 7 17.55 -6.27 16.52
N PHE A 8 17.54 -5.18 17.29
CA PHE A 8 18.60 -4.89 18.27
C PHE A 8 18.61 -5.87 19.45
N PHE A 9 17.45 -6.38 19.87
CA PHE A 9 17.32 -7.23 21.06
C PHE A 9 17.10 -8.73 20.75
N ASN A 10 17.01 -9.14 19.48
CA ASN A 10 16.83 -10.54 19.13
C ASN A 10 17.70 -10.96 17.93
N ARG A 11 18.80 -11.65 18.22
CA ARG A 11 19.72 -12.27 17.25
C ARG A 11 19.07 -13.25 16.25
N SER A 12 17.83 -13.69 16.48
CA SER A 12 17.07 -14.51 15.52
C SER A 12 16.33 -13.67 14.49
N VAL A 13 16.27 -12.35 14.65
CA VAL A 13 15.85 -11.42 13.61
C VAL A 13 17.04 -11.23 12.67
N GLY A 14 16.88 -11.71 11.45
CA GLY A 14 17.87 -11.56 10.39
C GLY A 14 17.87 -10.15 9.79
N PRO A 15 18.34 -9.97 8.55
CA PRO A 15 18.50 -8.65 7.95
C PRO A 15 17.20 -7.86 7.89
N VAL A 16 17.26 -6.55 8.17
CA VAL A 16 16.17 -5.59 7.97
C VAL A 16 16.17 -5.10 6.53
N TYR A 17 14.97 -4.99 5.94
CA TYR A 17 14.75 -4.57 4.57
C TYR A 17 13.93 -3.28 4.49
N GLU A 18 14.29 -2.41 3.57
CA GLU A 18 13.62 -1.12 3.33
C GLU A 18 13.01 -1.04 1.95
N LEU A 19 11.72 -0.66 1.89
CA LEU A 19 10.97 -0.46 0.64
C LEU A 19 10.74 1.04 0.42
N GLU A 20 11.35 1.57 -0.64
CA GLU A 20 11.19 2.94 -1.22
C GLU A 20 11.41 4.15 -0.28
N SER A 21 11.47 4.00 1.03
CA SER A 21 11.82 5.09 1.96
C SER A 21 12.62 4.57 3.15
N PRO A 22 13.67 5.29 3.58
CA PRO A 22 14.48 4.85 4.71
C PRO A 22 13.63 4.73 5.96
N LEU A 23 13.75 3.61 6.67
CA LEU A 23 13.21 3.47 8.01
C LEU A 23 14.07 4.42 8.86
N GLY A 24 13.55 5.61 9.13
CA GLY A 24 14.27 6.63 9.90
C GLY A 24 14.97 6.02 11.13
N GLY A 25 16.20 6.47 11.41
CA GLY A 25 17.02 5.95 12.50
C GLY A 25 18.47 5.64 12.13
N GLY A 26 18.84 5.64 10.85
CA GLY A 26 20.25 5.50 10.41
C GLY A 26 20.89 4.14 10.72
N LEU A 27 20.08 3.12 10.96
CA LEU A 27 20.50 1.76 11.26
C LEU A 27 20.63 0.93 9.97
N PRO A 28 21.43 -0.15 9.96
CA PRO A 28 21.70 -0.91 8.74
C PRO A 28 20.45 -1.62 8.23
N ALA A 29 19.91 -1.13 7.11
CA ALA A 29 18.89 -1.81 6.34
C ALA A 29 19.37 -2.11 4.92
N THR A 30 18.87 -3.20 4.36
CA THR A 30 19.07 -3.53 2.95
C THR A 30 17.93 -2.95 2.13
N GLU A 31 18.25 -2.01 1.23
CA GLU A 31 17.29 -1.50 0.26
C GLU A 31 16.78 -2.64 -0.63
N VAL A 32 15.46 -2.73 -0.75
CA VAL A 32 14.78 -3.68 -1.63
C VAL A 32 13.72 -2.97 -2.46
N ARG A 33 13.39 -3.59 -3.59
CA ARG A 33 12.40 -3.09 -4.54
C ARG A 33 11.41 -4.18 -4.91
N VAL A 34 10.17 -3.79 -5.18
CA VAL A 34 9.14 -4.71 -5.70
C VAL A 34 9.27 -4.79 -7.22
N ASP A 35 9.47 -5.99 -7.76
CA ASP A 35 9.30 -6.24 -9.18
C ASP A 35 7.82 -6.10 -9.54
N ARG A 36 7.50 -5.03 -10.28
CA ARG A 36 6.13 -4.72 -10.72
C ARG A 36 5.53 -5.78 -11.65
N ARG A 37 6.31 -6.76 -12.14
CA ARG A 37 5.83 -7.87 -12.96
C ARG A 37 5.04 -8.89 -12.17
N ASP A 38 5.53 -9.25 -10.98
CA ASP A 38 5.01 -10.41 -10.23
C ASP A 38 5.03 -10.25 -8.70
N GLY A 39 5.40 -9.05 -8.22
CA GLY A 39 5.47 -8.71 -6.80
C GLY A 39 6.72 -9.21 -6.09
N ALA A 40 7.71 -9.78 -6.78
CA ALA A 40 8.94 -10.26 -6.14
C ALA A 40 9.68 -9.11 -5.44
N ILE A 41 10.07 -9.31 -4.19
CA ILE A 41 10.94 -8.38 -3.48
C ILE A 41 12.38 -8.71 -3.86
N LEU A 42 13.11 -7.73 -4.39
CA LEU A 42 14.45 -7.88 -4.93
C LEU A 42 15.45 -7.04 -4.15
N THR A 43 16.61 -7.61 -3.86
CA THR A 43 17.85 -6.89 -3.52
C THR A 43 18.69 -6.79 -4.79
N GLY A 44 18.83 -5.58 -5.35
CA GLY A 44 19.36 -5.40 -6.69
C GLY A 44 18.52 -6.20 -7.70
N ARG A 45 19.10 -7.20 -8.39
CA ARG A 45 18.39 -8.11 -9.31
C ARG A 45 18.05 -9.49 -8.72
N ARG A 46 18.37 -9.73 -7.45
CA ARG A 46 18.21 -11.05 -6.81
C ARG A 46 16.96 -11.07 -5.94
N PRO A 47 16.08 -12.09 -6.05
CA PRO A 47 14.93 -12.22 -5.16
C PRO A 47 15.36 -12.47 -3.71
N VAL A 48 14.71 -11.78 -2.78
CA VAL A 48 14.85 -12.04 -1.35
C VAL A 48 14.21 -13.39 -1.04
N ARG A 49 14.94 -14.25 -0.34
CA ARG A 49 14.48 -15.58 0.07
C ARG A 49 14.56 -15.68 1.58
N THR A 50 13.41 -15.65 2.21
CA THR A 50 13.26 -15.91 3.65
C THR A 50 12.02 -16.77 3.87
N GLY A 51 12.03 -17.60 4.91
CA GLY A 51 10.87 -18.38 5.32
C GLY A 51 9.95 -17.63 6.29
N TYR A 52 10.43 -16.52 6.85
CA TYR A 52 9.69 -15.69 7.80
C TYR A 52 9.96 -14.22 7.57
N ALA A 53 8.97 -13.38 7.85
CA ALA A 53 9.12 -11.93 7.81
C ALA A 53 8.30 -11.28 8.93
N LEU A 54 8.85 -10.21 9.51
CA LEU A 54 8.15 -9.37 10.46
C LEU A 54 7.88 -8.02 9.80
N THR A 55 6.62 -7.55 9.83
CA THR A 55 6.20 -6.28 9.19
C THR A 55 5.20 -5.56 10.08
N ASP A 56 5.08 -4.25 9.92
CA ASP A 56 4.06 -3.40 10.56
C ASP A 56 2.70 -3.43 9.82
N GLY A 57 2.56 -4.29 8.80
CA GLY A 57 1.35 -4.44 8.01
C GLY A 57 1.21 -3.47 6.84
N SER A 58 2.17 -2.55 6.67
CA SER A 58 2.24 -1.69 5.47
C SER A 58 2.54 -2.50 4.20
N VAL A 59 3.23 -3.64 4.33
CA VAL A 59 3.66 -4.50 3.23
C VAL A 59 2.87 -5.82 3.25
N PRO A 60 1.90 -6.01 2.35
CA PRO A 60 1.04 -7.19 2.32
C PRO A 60 1.75 -8.37 1.64
N LEU A 61 2.41 -9.20 2.43
CA LEU A 61 3.25 -10.31 1.96
C LEU A 61 2.47 -11.59 1.61
N ALA A 62 3.02 -12.36 0.66
CA ALA A 62 2.54 -13.70 0.33
C ALA A 62 2.99 -14.71 1.40
N GLY A 63 2.03 -15.51 1.88
CA GLY A 63 2.25 -16.49 2.94
C GLY A 63 1.12 -16.47 3.97
N ARG A 64 1.43 -16.89 5.20
CA ARG A 64 0.47 -16.99 6.30
C ARG A 64 0.95 -16.18 7.50
N VAL A 65 0.07 -15.35 8.06
CA VAL A 65 0.29 -14.70 9.36
C VAL A 65 0.29 -15.78 10.44
N LEU A 66 1.39 -15.89 11.18
CA LEU A 66 1.53 -16.80 12.32
C LEU A 66 1.18 -16.12 13.64
N ALA A 67 1.49 -14.83 13.77
CA ALA A 67 1.21 -14.06 14.99
C ALA A 67 1.00 -12.58 14.66
N TRP A 68 0.24 -11.90 15.51
CA TRP A 68 0.00 -10.46 15.43
C TRP A 68 0.08 -9.84 16.83
N ASP A 69 0.98 -8.87 17.00
CA ASP A 69 0.98 -7.96 18.13
C ASP A 69 0.08 -6.76 17.79
N ARG A 70 -1.13 -6.76 18.34
CA ARG A 70 -2.13 -5.71 18.10
C ARG A 70 -1.71 -4.35 18.65
N THR A 71 -0.99 -4.34 19.77
CA THR A 71 -0.55 -3.12 20.44
C THR A 71 0.51 -2.41 19.63
N LYS A 72 1.42 -3.17 19.02
CA LYS A 72 2.53 -2.64 18.23
C LYS A 72 2.27 -2.64 16.71
N GLY A 73 1.14 -3.20 16.27
CA GLY A 73 0.80 -3.32 14.85
C GLY A 73 1.68 -4.29 14.06
N MET A 74 2.37 -5.22 14.74
CA MET A 74 3.41 -6.05 14.11
C MET A 74 2.90 -7.46 13.78
N PHE A 75 3.20 -7.93 12.57
CA PHE A 75 2.76 -9.21 12.04
C PHE A 75 3.97 -10.09 11.73
N LEU A 76 3.97 -11.31 12.28
CA LEU A 76 4.91 -12.35 11.90
C LEU A 76 4.29 -13.23 10.81
N TYR A 77 4.94 -13.30 9.66
CA TYR A 77 4.56 -14.14 8.54
C TYR A 77 5.46 -15.37 8.45
N ARG A 78 4.88 -16.51 8.09
CA ARG A 78 5.57 -17.57 7.33
C ARG A 78 5.39 -17.27 5.86
N THR A 79 6.48 -16.97 5.16
CA THR A 79 6.45 -16.42 3.81
C THR A 79 6.63 -17.51 2.75
N ASP A 80 6.00 -17.30 1.60
CA ASP A 80 6.33 -18.07 0.41
C ASP A 80 7.71 -17.64 -0.11
N SER A 81 8.47 -18.56 -0.71
CA SER A 81 9.78 -18.25 -1.31
C SER A 81 9.69 -18.24 -2.84
N PRO A 82 10.21 -17.19 -3.53
CA PRO A 82 10.82 -15.98 -2.97
C PRO A 82 9.78 -15.04 -2.36
N LEU A 83 10.25 -14.13 -1.50
CA LEU A 83 9.43 -13.13 -0.81
C LEU A 83 8.73 -12.23 -1.83
N ARG A 84 7.43 -12.04 -1.65
CA ARG A 84 6.57 -11.35 -2.60
C ARG A 84 5.53 -10.51 -1.91
N GLU A 85 5.30 -9.31 -2.44
CA GLU A 85 4.07 -8.58 -2.17
C GLU A 85 2.91 -9.16 -2.95
N THR A 86 1.74 -9.15 -2.32
CA THR A 86 0.50 -9.64 -2.94
C THR A 86 -0.24 -8.54 -3.69
N GLN A 87 0.05 -7.27 -3.41
CA GLN A 87 -0.58 -6.11 -4.02
C GLN A 87 0.37 -4.90 -3.99
N LEU A 88 0.16 -3.95 -4.89
CA LEU A 88 0.89 -2.67 -4.98
C LEU A 88 -0.11 -1.54 -5.19
N VAL A 89 0.18 -0.36 -4.61
CA VAL A 89 -0.62 0.84 -4.81
C VAL A 89 0.25 1.98 -5.32
N ASP A 90 -0.09 2.48 -6.51
CA ASP A 90 0.57 3.63 -7.13
C ASP A 90 -0.32 4.88 -7.08
N GLY A 91 0.30 6.06 -7.02
CA GLY A 91 -0.41 7.35 -7.11
C GLY A 91 -0.84 7.94 -5.77
N LEU A 92 -0.32 7.39 -4.67
CA LEU A 92 -0.40 7.98 -3.33
C LEU A 92 0.91 8.70 -2.99
N TYR A 93 0.78 9.83 -2.31
CA TYR A 93 1.87 10.46 -1.58
C TYR A 93 2.12 9.71 -0.26
N PRO A 94 3.29 9.89 0.40
CA PRO A 94 3.62 9.17 1.64
C PRO A 94 2.62 9.36 2.79
N ASP A 95 1.89 10.48 2.79
CA ASP A 95 0.85 10.83 3.76
C ASP A 95 -0.55 10.32 3.35
N THR A 96 -0.62 9.37 2.41
CA THR A 96 -1.84 8.72 1.88
C THR A 96 -2.74 9.59 1.02
N TRP A 97 -2.39 10.87 0.81
CA TRP A 97 -3.10 11.70 -0.17
C TRP A 97 -2.93 11.11 -1.57
N SER A 98 -4.00 11.07 -2.34
CA SER A 98 -3.90 10.68 -3.74
C SER A 98 -3.52 11.85 -4.64
N GLY A 99 -2.92 11.53 -5.79
CA GLY A 99 -3.03 12.36 -6.98
C GLY A 99 -4.43 12.27 -7.61
N ARG A 100 -4.50 12.60 -8.91
CA ARG A 100 -5.73 12.40 -9.72
C ARG A 100 -6.05 10.92 -9.96
N HIS A 101 -5.01 10.07 -10.01
CA HIS A 101 -5.15 8.66 -10.32
C HIS A 101 -4.47 7.81 -9.26
N VAL A 102 -5.16 6.78 -8.80
CA VAL A 102 -4.60 5.75 -7.92
C VAL A 102 -4.79 4.41 -8.62
N THR A 103 -3.72 3.62 -8.71
CA THR A 103 -3.79 2.29 -9.29
C THR A 103 -3.52 1.27 -8.23
N PHE A 104 -4.53 0.47 -7.93
CA PHE A 104 -4.37 -0.74 -7.14
C PHE A 104 -4.06 -1.91 -8.08
N THR A 105 -2.99 -2.62 -7.79
CA THR A 105 -2.59 -3.84 -8.50
C THR A 105 -2.62 -5.01 -7.54
N ARG A 106 -3.32 -6.09 -7.90
CA ARG A 106 -3.24 -7.39 -7.26
C ARG A 106 -2.36 -8.31 -8.10
N PHE A 107 -1.36 -8.94 -7.50
CA PHE A 107 -0.56 -9.97 -8.15
C PHE A 107 -1.24 -11.34 -8.00
N ARG A 108 -0.97 -12.22 -8.98
CA ARG A 108 -1.45 -13.61 -9.01
C ARG A 108 -2.96 -13.75 -8.79
N CYS A 109 -3.74 -12.95 -9.50
CA CYS A 109 -5.20 -12.98 -9.43
C CYS A 109 -5.82 -13.36 -10.77
N ARG A 110 -7.09 -13.76 -10.72
CA ARG A 110 -7.92 -14.09 -11.89
C ARG A 110 -9.13 -13.16 -12.04
N GLY A 111 -9.16 -12.07 -11.28
CA GLY A 111 -10.31 -11.18 -11.11
C GLY A 111 -10.54 -10.87 -9.64
N GLY A 112 -11.75 -10.42 -9.30
CA GLY A 112 -12.17 -10.07 -7.95
C GLY A 112 -12.54 -8.59 -7.82
N ARG A 113 -12.60 -8.10 -6.59
CA ARG A 113 -12.95 -6.72 -6.25
C ARG A 113 -11.96 -6.17 -5.25
N VAL A 114 -11.76 -4.86 -5.28
CA VAL A 114 -11.02 -4.15 -4.24
C VAL A 114 -11.92 -3.10 -3.61
N SER A 115 -11.94 -3.09 -2.28
CA SER A 115 -12.62 -2.09 -1.47
C SER A 115 -11.60 -1.12 -0.89
N ALA A 116 -11.74 0.17 -1.19
CA ALA A 116 -10.90 1.22 -0.65
C ALA A 116 -11.70 2.08 0.34
N LEU A 117 -11.11 2.39 1.50
CA LEU A 117 -11.62 3.43 2.40
C LEU A 117 -10.99 4.77 1.97
N VAL A 118 -11.82 5.73 1.60
CA VAL A 118 -11.39 7.04 1.13
C VAL A 118 -11.95 8.16 2.01
N GLU A 119 -11.17 9.21 2.19
CA GLU A 119 -11.51 10.31 3.08
C GLU A 119 -11.09 11.67 2.51
N THR A 120 -11.84 12.72 2.84
CA THR A 120 -11.55 14.10 2.45
C THR A 120 -11.30 14.96 3.69
N ASP A 121 -10.57 16.05 3.51
CA ASP A 121 -10.28 17.03 4.58
C ASP A 121 -11.16 18.27 4.45
N ALA A 122 -11.85 18.65 5.53
CA ALA A 122 -12.78 19.79 5.57
C ALA A 122 -12.09 21.16 5.56
N HIS A 123 -10.85 21.24 6.01
CA HIS A 123 -10.06 22.48 6.05
C HIS A 123 -9.40 22.77 4.70
N LEU A 124 -9.04 21.72 3.97
CA LEU A 124 -8.39 21.83 2.66
C LEU A 124 -9.40 22.01 1.52
N LEU A 125 -10.54 21.32 1.58
CA LEU A 125 -11.48 21.22 0.46
C LEU A 125 -12.77 21.96 0.77
N ARG A 126 -13.20 22.81 -0.16
CA ARG A 126 -14.46 23.57 -0.06
C ARG A 126 -15.62 22.96 -0.83
N ARG A 127 -15.35 21.93 -1.63
CA ARG A 127 -16.32 21.29 -2.54
C ARG A 127 -16.14 19.78 -2.46
N ALA A 128 -17.24 19.08 -2.72
CA ALA A 128 -17.22 17.63 -2.78
C ALA A 128 -16.31 17.12 -3.91
N GLN A 129 -15.62 16.02 -3.64
CA GLN A 129 -14.86 15.27 -4.65
C GLN A 129 -15.60 13.98 -5.02
N VAL A 130 -15.30 13.48 -6.21
CA VAL A 130 -15.83 12.21 -6.71
C VAL A 130 -14.67 11.27 -6.93
N VAL A 131 -14.79 10.07 -6.39
CA VAL A 131 -13.90 8.93 -6.66
C VAL A 131 -14.65 7.95 -7.54
N SER A 132 -14.08 7.57 -8.68
CA SER A 132 -14.67 6.60 -9.59
C SER A 132 -13.70 5.51 -10.01
N SER A 133 -14.21 4.29 -10.19
CA SER A 133 -13.45 3.15 -10.72
C SER A 133 -14.38 2.06 -11.23
N GLY A 134 -14.11 1.52 -12.42
CA GLY A 134 -14.82 0.34 -12.94
C GLY A 134 -16.35 0.47 -12.98
N GLY A 135 -16.87 1.65 -13.29
CA GLY A 135 -18.33 1.94 -13.31
C GLY A 135 -18.92 2.34 -11.95
N VAL A 136 -18.18 2.21 -10.85
CA VAL A 136 -18.61 2.66 -9.52
C VAL A 136 -18.15 4.10 -9.30
N ARG A 137 -18.99 4.91 -8.66
CA ARG A 137 -18.67 6.29 -8.26
C ARG A 137 -19.19 6.58 -6.86
N VAL A 138 -18.40 7.29 -6.07
CA VAL A 138 -18.82 7.84 -4.78
C VAL A 138 -18.50 9.32 -4.74
N ARG A 139 -19.41 10.12 -4.16
CA ARG A 139 -19.20 11.54 -3.89
C ARG A 139 -18.92 11.71 -2.40
N LEU A 140 -17.86 12.44 -2.07
CA LEU A 140 -17.46 12.76 -0.71
C LEU A 140 -17.60 14.26 -0.50
N ALA A 141 -18.44 14.67 0.45
CA ALA A 141 -18.43 16.04 0.96
C ALA A 141 -17.14 16.29 1.75
N PRO A 142 -16.66 17.53 1.90
CA PRO A 142 -15.47 17.81 2.71
C PRO A 142 -15.58 17.24 4.13
N GLY A 143 -14.52 16.60 4.63
CA GLY A 143 -14.49 15.91 5.92
C GLY A 143 -15.18 14.54 5.94
N ALA A 144 -15.77 14.10 4.83
CA ALA A 144 -16.45 12.81 4.78
C ALA A 144 -15.48 11.66 4.48
N SER A 145 -15.83 10.49 5.00
CA SER A 145 -15.18 9.21 4.71
C SER A 145 -16.20 8.25 4.06
N ARG A 146 -15.79 7.51 3.03
CA ARG A 146 -16.63 6.51 2.35
C ARG A 146 -15.82 5.32 1.88
N ARG A 147 -16.50 4.17 1.78
CA ARG A 147 -15.97 2.97 1.14
C ARG A 147 -16.40 2.92 -0.33
N ILE A 148 -15.45 2.70 -1.23
CA ILE A 148 -15.71 2.42 -2.65
C ILE A 148 -15.21 1.02 -2.99
N THR A 149 -16.06 0.18 -3.61
CA THR A 149 -15.70 -1.19 -3.98
C THR A 149 -15.81 -1.37 -5.48
N ALA A 150 -14.66 -1.49 -6.15
CA ALA A 150 -14.56 -1.57 -7.61
C ALA A 150 -14.16 -2.97 -8.09
N PRO A 151 -14.63 -3.42 -9.26
CA PRO A 151 -14.15 -4.66 -9.88
C PRO A 151 -12.69 -4.50 -10.34
N LEU A 152 -11.91 -5.56 -10.19
CA LEU A 152 -10.58 -5.65 -10.76
C LEU A 152 -10.65 -6.14 -12.21
N ARG A 153 -9.88 -5.49 -13.08
CA ARG A 153 -9.72 -5.88 -14.48
C ARG A 153 -8.47 -6.74 -14.63
N PRO A 154 -8.56 -7.95 -15.21
CA PRO A 154 -7.37 -8.74 -15.54
C PRO A 154 -6.43 -7.97 -16.47
N GLY A 155 -5.14 -8.17 -16.26
CA GLY A 155 -4.06 -7.61 -17.05
C GLY A 155 -2.94 -8.65 -17.28
N PRO A 156 -1.85 -8.26 -17.94
CA PRO A 156 -0.79 -9.19 -18.33
C PRO A 156 -0.06 -9.78 -17.12
N GLY A 157 0.33 -11.05 -17.19
CA GLY A 157 1.17 -11.70 -16.17
C GLY A 157 0.42 -12.05 -14.87
N ALA A 158 -0.82 -12.54 -14.96
CA ALA A 158 -1.67 -12.90 -13.82
C ALA A 158 -1.85 -11.75 -12.81
N ARG A 159 -1.99 -10.51 -13.31
CA ARG A 159 -2.25 -9.32 -12.51
C ARG A 159 -3.66 -8.83 -12.77
N CYS A 160 -4.24 -8.13 -11.80
CA CYS A 160 -5.53 -7.49 -11.96
C CYS A 160 -5.45 -6.11 -11.34
N THR A 161 -6.04 -5.12 -12.00
CA THR A 161 -5.91 -3.73 -11.61
C THR A 161 -7.27 -3.07 -11.42
N ALA A 162 -7.33 -2.13 -10.49
CA ALA A 162 -8.39 -1.15 -10.40
C ALA A 162 -7.75 0.23 -10.44
N ARG A 163 -8.16 1.02 -11.44
CA ARG A 163 -7.74 2.43 -11.55
C ARG A 163 -8.84 3.29 -10.96
N PHE A 164 -8.53 4.00 -9.89
CA PHE A 164 -9.38 5.02 -9.31
C PHE A 164 -9.04 6.37 -9.92
N THR A 165 -10.06 7.17 -10.19
CA THR A 165 -9.92 8.56 -10.63
C THR A 165 -10.61 9.47 -9.64
N VAL A 166 -9.89 10.48 -9.17
CA VAL A 166 -10.38 11.49 -8.24
C VAL A 166 -10.56 12.80 -8.98
N ALA A 167 -11.74 13.40 -8.87
CA ALA A 167 -12.03 14.70 -9.48
C ALA A 167 -13.06 15.50 -8.66
N PRO A 168 -12.90 16.83 -8.53
CA PRO A 168 -11.69 17.59 -8.88
C PRO A 168 -10.52 17.28 -7.94
N THR A 169 -9.30 17.72 -8.28
CA THR A 169 -8.16 17.77 -7.35
C THR A 169 -7.85 19.22 -6.96
N LYS A 170 -7.14 19.41 -5.85
CA LYS A 170 -6.78 20.73 -5.32
C LYS A 170 -5.27 20.82 -5.11
N VAL A 171 -4.68 21.96 -5.49
CA VAL A 171 -3.34 22.34 -5.03
C VAL A 171 -3.52 23.22 -3.79
N PRO A 172 -3.02 22.83 -2.60
CA PRO A 172 -3.21 23.58 -1.36
C PRO A 172 -2.64 25.00 -1.42
N GLY A 173 -1.46 25.17 -2.04
CA GLY A 173 -0.69 26.40 -1.97
C GLY A 173 0.18 26.45 -0.71
N LYS A 174 0.69 27.63 -0.34
CA LYS A 174 1.54 27.86 0.85
C LYS A 174 2.76 26.92 0.93
N GLY A 175 3.42 26.70 -0.21
CA GLY A 175 4.59 25.83 -0.32
C GLY A 175 4.28 24.37 -0.66
N ASP A 176 3.01 23.94 -0.58
CA ASP A 176 2.58 22.64 -1.11
C ASP A 176 2.04 22.77 -2.54
N PHE A 177 2.83 22.27 -3.50
CA PHE A 177 2.52 22.27 -4.93
C PHE A 177 1.89 20.97 -5.43
N ARG A 178 1.68 20.01 -4.53
CA ARG A 178 1.09 18.71 -4.89
C ARG A 178 -0.36 18.88 -5.30
N ARG A 179 -0.80 18.05 -6.25
CA ARG A 179 -2.22 17.97 -6.64
C ARG A 179 -2.89 16.92 -5.78
N LEU A 180 -3.62 17.35 -4.76
CA LEU A 180 -4.25 16.47 -3.79
C LEU A 180 -5.68 16.11 -4.22
N GLY A 181 -5.95 14.80 -4.25
CA GLY A 181 -7.25 14.20 -4.43
C GLY A 181 -7.91 13.96 -3.08
N VAL A 182 -8.13 12.69 -2.73
CA VAL A 182 -8.65 12.23 -1.44
C VAL A 182 -7.58 11.37 -0.75
N HIS A 183 -7.69 11.14 0.54
CA HIS A 183 -6.94 10.09 1.21
C HIS A 183 -7.43 8.71 0.78
N PHE A 184 -6.52 7.76 0.61
CA PHE A 184 -6.82 6.32 0.53
C PHE A 184 -6.21 5.63 1.75
N LEU A 185 -7.05 5.36 2.74
CA LEU A 185 -6.61 4.91 4.06
C LEU A 185 -6.36 3.40 4.13
N SER A 186 -7.06 2.62 3.32
CA SER A 186 -6.87 1.16 3.25
C SER A 186 -7.41 0.57 1.97
N PHE A 187 -6.86 -0.57 1.58
CA PHE A 187 -7.36 -1.40 0.48
C PHE A 187 -7.60 -2.84 0.96
N ARG A 188 -8.75 -3.40 0.59
CA ARG A 188 -9.11 -4.79 0.87
C ARG A 188 -9.53 -5.49 -0.40
N TYR A 189 -8.74 -6.48 -0.81
CA TYR A 189 -9.09 -7.39 -1.89
C TYR A 189 -10.07 -8.46 -1.41
N SER A 190 -11.03 -8.81 -2.27
CA SER A 190 -11.99 -9.89 -2.09
C SER A 190 -12.24 -10.56 -3.44
N ARG A 191 -12.42 -11.87 -3.45
CA ARG A 191 -12.74 -12.63 -4.66
C ARG A 191 -14.15 -13.16 -4.60
#